data_AF-R9M852-F1
#
_entry.id   AF-R9M852-F1
#
_cell.length_a   1.000
_cell.length_b   1.000
_cell.length_c   1.000
_cell.angle_alpha   90.00
_cell.angle_beta   90.00
_cell.angle_gamma   90.00
#
_symmetry.space_group_name_H-M   'P 1'
#
loop_
_entity.id
_entity.type
_entity.pdbx_description
1 polymer ?
#
loop_
_entity_poly.entity_id
_entity_poly.type
_entity_poly.pdbx_seq_one_letter_code
_entity_poly.pdbx_strand_id
1 'polypeptide(L)'
;MYINTFQYKPEHVDCRLCTEYAGKKKGCTAKTCPWLAERIEAGVVGYKEAVMETFPRNVHTDARLHTAICRFSGSLFLTAAHYQRMERMKVQQGYRRRRDTPAYYAAMYLLTANEDICTRAANCFCRYGIEFDYATTQDISPHNYTLLSAAKDIYSDGSSVALNDLAISEVVDTLAFSLIVNALLIARYGCSVLKISEKEGKE
;
A
#
# COMPACT_ATOMS: atom_id res chain seq x y z
N MET A 1 26.54 12.52 -10.22
CA MET A 1 25.35 11.72 -9.87
C MET A 1 24.13 12.61 -10.09
N TYR A 2 23.37 12.37 -11.15
CA TYR A 2 22.16 13.15 -11.44
C TYR A 2 21.02 12.59 -10.58
N ILE A 3 20.63 13.31 -9.53
CA ILE A 3 19.41 12.99 -8.80
C ILE A 3 18.29 13.60 -9.62
N ASN A 4 17.56 12.78 -10.38
CA ASN A 4 16.39 13.25 -11.10
C ASN A 4 15.31 13.56 -10.05
N THR A 5 15.11 14.84 -9.74
CA THR A 5 14.13 15.33 -8.76
C THR A 5 12.77 15.59 -9.38
N PHE A 6 12.55 15.14 -10.62
CA PHE A 6 11.27 15.30 -11.29
C PHE A 6 10.17 14.60 -10.49
N GLN A 7 9.08 15.32 -10.27
CA GLN A 7 7.86 14.80 -9.67
C GLN A 7 6.68 15.15 -10.58
N TYR A 8 5.78 14.19 -10.78
CA TYR A 8 4.56 14.45 -11.54
C TYR A 8 3.68 15.49 -10.83
N LYS A 9 3.15 16.44 -11.60
CA LYS A 9 2.19 17.45 -11.14
C LYS A 9 0.81 17.12 -11.72
N PRO A 10 -0.28 17.61 -11.11
CA PRO A 10 -1.63 17.43 -11.65
C PRO A 10 -1.76 17.79 -13.14
N GLU A 11 -1.08 18.85 -13.57
CA GLU A 11 -1.03 19.34 -14.95
C GLU A 11 -0.44 18.32 -15.94
N HIS A 12 0.46 17.45 -15.48
CA HIS A 12 1.14 16.46 -16.32
C HIS A 12 0.30 15.20 -16.56
N VAL A 13 -0.75 15.00 -15.76
CA VAL A 13 -1.48 13.73 -15.68
C VAL A 13 -3.00 13.90 -15.87
N ASP A 14 -3.43 14.98 -16.51
CA ASP A 14 -4.82 15.17 -16.90
C ASP A 14 -5.23 14.06 -17.89
N CYS A 15 -6.24 13.27 -17.50
CA CYS A 15 -6.77 12.20 -18.32
C CYS A 15 -7.28 12.69 -19.68
N ARG A 16 -7.68 13.97 -19.81
CA ARG A 16 -8.09 14.55 -21.10
C ARG A 16 -6.95 14.64 -22.12
N LEU A 17 -5.70 14.61 -21.65
CA LEU A 17 -4.50 14.61 -22.47
C LEU A 17 -3.94 13.19 -22.68
N CYS A 18 -4.61 12.16 -22.14
CA CYS A 18 -4.21 10.77 -22.27
C CYS A 18 -4.48 10.23 -23.68
N THR A 19 -3.63 9.30 -24.15
CA THR A 19 -3.81 8.57 -25.41
C THR A 19 -5.09 7.74 -25.46
N GLU A 20 -5.57 7.28 -24.30
CA GLU A 20 -6.80 6.48 -24.16
C GLU A 20 -8.07 7.34 -24.05
N TYR A 21 -7.96 8.66 -24.17
CA TYR A 21 -9.10 9.56 -24.06
C TYR A 21 -9.81 9.74 -25.39
N ALA A 22 -11.01 9.18 -25.53
CA ALA A 22 -11.81 9.22 -26.75
C ALA A 22 -12.73 10.46 -26.86
N GLY A 23 -12.31 11.57 -26.27
CA GLY A 23 -13.02 12.86 -26.29
C GLY A 23 -14.14 13.00 -25.25
N LYS A 24 -14.69 14.22 -25.13
CA LYS A 24 -15.64 14.61 -24.06
C LYS A 24 -16.88 13.72 -23.92
N LYS A 25 -17.35 13.11 -25.02
CA LYS A 25 -18.56 12.27 -25.02
C LYS A 25 -18.30 10.84 -24.51
N LYS A 26 -17.12 10.28 -24.78
CA LYS A 26 -16.80 8.88 -24.47
C LYS A 26 -15.89 8.74 -23.25
N GLY A 27 -15.13 9.79 -22.91
CA GLY A 27 -14.18 9.75 -21.79
C GLY A 27 -12.99 8.84 -22.07
N CYS A 28 -12.34 8.38 -21.01
CA CYS A 28 -11.26 7.40 -21.08
C CYS A 28 -11.82 6.02 -21.44
N THR A 29 -11.25 5.35 -22.44
CA THR A 29 -11.66 4.01 -22.86
C THR A 29 -10.88 2.88 -22.19
N ALA A 30 -9.81 3.21 -21.46
CA ALA A 30 -9.01 2.23 -20.75
C ALA A 30 -9.85 1.54 -19.66
N LYS A 31 -9.80 0.20 -19.61
CA LYS A 31 -10.44 -0.58 -18.53
C LYS A 31 -9.74 -0.43 -17.18
N THR A 32 -8.42 -0.22 -17.23
CA THR A 32 -7.55 0.05 -16.09
C THR A 32 -6.60 1.17 -16.50
N CYS A 33 -6.46 2.20 -15.67
CA CYS A 33 -5.63 3.36 -16.00
C CYS A 33 -4.14 2.98 -16.13
N PRO A 34 -3.52 3.12 -17.31
CA PRO A 34 -2.09 2.80 -17.47
C PRO A 34 -1.18 3.80 -16.73
N TRP A 35 -1.66 5.01 -16.48
CA TRP A 35 -0.92 6.12 -15.84
C TRP A 35 -1.26 6.29 -14.35
N LEU A 36 -1.77 5.24 -13.69
CA LEU A 36 -2.26 5.36 -12.31
C LEU A 36 -1.14 5.69 -11.33
N ALA A 37 0.07 5.16 -11.55
CA ALA A 37 1.23 5.41 -10.69
C ALA A 37 1.60 6.90 -10.67
N GLU A 38 1.69 7.51 -11.86
CA GLU A 38 2.00 8.91 -12.07
C GLU A 38 0.90 9.81 -11.52
N ARG A 39 -0.37 9.40 -11.68
CA ARG A 39 -1.53 10.11 -11.12
C ARG A 39 -1.56 10.06 -9.58
N ILE A 40 -1.16 8.94 -8.97
CA ILE A 40 -0.98 8.84 -7.52
C ILE A 40 0.16 9.76 -7.07
N GLU A 41 1.30 9.74 -7.75
CA GLU A 41 2.44 10.62 -7.44
C GLU A 41 2.07 12.10 -7.50
N ALA A 42 1.27 12.48 -8.50
CA ALA A 42 0.74 13.83 -8.66
C ALA A 42 -0.34 14.23 -7.63
N GLY A 43 -0.78 13.30 -6.77
CA GLY A 43 -1.81 13.55 -5.75
C GLY A 43 -3.21 13.77 -6.31
N VAL A 44 -3.48 13.36 -7.56
CA VAL A 44 -4.81 13.53 -8.17
C VAL A 44 -5.77 12.38 -7.89
N VAL A 45 -5.25 11.22 -7.46
CA VAL A 45 -6.00 9.99 -7.21
C VAL A 45 -6.42 9.91 -5.74
N GLY A 46 -7.71 9.64 -5.50
CA GLY A 46 -8.23 9.37 -4.16
C GLY A 46 -8.12 7.88 -3.78
N TYR A 47 -8.28 7.57 -2.49
CA TYR A 47 -8.13 6.19 -1.99
C TYR A 47 -9.07 5.19 -2.69
N LYS A 48 -10.36 5.54 -2.84
CA LYS A 48 -11.33 4.71 -3.56
C LYS A 48 -10.89 4.38 -4.99
N GLU A 49 -10.43 5.37 -5.73
CA GLU A 49 -9.95 5.18 -7.12
C GLU A 49 -8.72 4.28 -7.15
N ALA A 50 -7.74 4.52 -6.26
CA ALA A 50 -6.55 3.69 -6.16
C ALA A 50 -6.90 2.21 -5.90
N VAL A 51 -7.80 1.94 -4.95
CA VAL A 51 -8.22 0.56 -4.64
C VAL A 51 -8.94 -0.08 -5.83
N MET A 52 -9.97 0.57 -6.37
CA MET A 52 -10.83 -0.04 -7.39
C MET A 52 -10.15 -0.23 -8.76
N GLU A 53 -9.15 0.58 -9.08
CA GLU A 53 -8.35 0.42 -10.31
C GLU A 53 -7.23 -0.64 -10.16
N THR A 54 -6.76 -0.88 -8.93
CA THR A 54 -5.63 -1.78 -8.68
C THR A 54 -6.04 -3.24 -8.64
N PHE A 55 -7.16 -3.53 -7.99
CA PHE A 55 -7.55 -4.89 -7.63
C PHE A 55 -8.59 -5.47 -8.60
N PRO A 56 -8.47 -6.76 -8.96
CA PRO A 56 -9.43 -7.39 -9.85
C PRO A 56 -10.82 -7.45 -9.21
N ARG A 57 -11.86 -7.28 -10.03
CA ARG A 57 -13.25 -7.36 -9.58
C ARG A 57 -13.67 -8.82 -9.41
N ASN A 58 -13.87 -9.24 -8.18
CA ASN A 58 -14.46 -10.53 -7.80
C ASN A 58 -15.49 -10.27 -6.69
N VAL A 59 -16.66 -10.92 -6.75
CA VAL A 59 -17.80 -10.68 -5.85
C VAL A 59 -17.41 -10.71 -4.36
N HIS A 60 -16.54 -11.64 -3.95
CA HIS A 60 -16.14 -11.78 -2.54
C HIS A 60 -15.11 -10.73 -2.11
N THR A 61 -14.15 -10.40 -2.99
CA THR A 61 -13.16 -9.35 -2.70
C THR A 61 -13.79 -7.97 -2.76
N ASP A 62 -14.73 -7.73 -3.67
CA ASP A 62 -15.34 -6.42 -3.93
C ASP A 62 -16.08 -5.88 -2.69
N ALA A 63 -16.87 -6.73 -2.02
CA ALA A 63 -17.53 -6.36 -0.77
C ALA A 63 -16.55 -5.93 0.34
N ARG A 64 -15.40 -6.62 0.44
CA ARG A 64 -14.36 -6.30 1.43
C ARG A 64 -13.56 -5.06 1.04
N LEU A 65 -13.25 -4.88 -0.24
CA LEU A 65 -12.62 -3.67 -0.76
C LEU A 65 -13.51 -2.46 -0.51
N HIS A 66 -14.82 -2.57 -0.77
CA HIS A 66 -15.80 -1.55 -0.42
C HIS A 66 -15.83 -1.26 1.08
N THR A 67 -15.75 -2.29 1.93
CA THR A 67 -15.65 -2.10 3.38
C THR A 67 -14.38 -1.35 3.78
N ALA A 68 -13.23 -1.69 3.18
CA ALA A 68 -11.96 -0.99 3.42
C ALA A 68 -12.01 0.47 2.96
N ILE A 69 -12.67 0.75 1.82
CA ILE A 69 -12.91 2.10 1.31
C ILE A 69 -13.80 2.90 2.28
N CYS A 70 -14.91 2.32 2.76
CA CYS A 70 -15.82 3.00 3.69
C CYS A 70 -15.20 3.26 5.08
N ARG A 71 -14.18 2.48 5.47
CA ARG A 71 -13.46 2.66 6.74
C ARG A 71 -12.23 3.56 6.62
N PHE A 72 -11.91 4.04 5.43
CA PHE A 72 -10.80 4.93 5.23
C PHE A 72 -11.05 6.25 5.97
N SER A 73 -10.15 6.62 6.87
CA SER A 73 -10.27 7.80 7.75
C SER A 73 -9.42 8.98 7.27
N GLY A 74 -9.11 9.02 5.99
CA GLY A 74 -8.28 10.07 5.39
C GLY A 74 -6.77 9.85 5.46
N SER A 75 -6.29 8.71 5.96
CA SER A 75 -4.88 8.32 5.93
C SER A 75 -4.73 6.81 5.76
N LEU A 76 -3.68 6.37 5.07
CA LEU A 76 -3.33 4.95 5.04
C LEU A 76 -2.89 4.46 6.42
N PHE A 77 -2.24 5.31 7.22
CA PHE A 77 -1.80 4.93 8.55
C PHE A 77 -2.99 4.84 9.51
N LEU A 78 -3.12 3.69 10.17
CA LEU A 78 -4.14 3.44 11.19
C LEU A 78 -4.20 4.51 12.28
N THR A 79 -3.03 4.98 12.74
CA THR A 79 -2.90 6.03 13.77
C THR A 79 -1.63 6.84 13.54
N ALA A 80 -1.52 7.99 14.19
CA ALA A 80 -0.26 8.75 14.25
C ALA A 80 0.90 7.92 14.83
N ALA A 81 0.61 7.01 15.78
CA ALA A 81 1.62 6.12 16.35
C ALA A 81 2.15 5.11 15.32
N HIS A 82 1.31 4.62 14.40
CA HIS A 82 1.74 3.78 13.29
C HIS A 82 2.71 4.54 12.37
N TYR A 83 2.35 5.77 11.97
CA TYR A 83 3.23 6.64 11.19
C TYR A 83 4.59 6.85 11.89
N GLN A 84 4.57 7.22 13.17
CA GLN A 84 5.80 7.45 13.95
C GLN A 84 6.68 6.20 14.05
N ARG A 85 6.10 5.00 14.22
CA ARG A 85 6.86 3.74 14.23
C ARG A 85 7.54 3.51 12.88
N MET A 86 6.81 3.66 11.77
CA MET A 86 7.38 3.48 10.45
C MET A 86 8.50 4.49 10.18
N GLU A 87 8.32 5.77 10.50
CA GLU A 87 9.34 6.79 10.30
C GLU A 87 10.58 6.56 11.18
N ARG A 88 10.40 6.14 12.45
CA ARG A 88 11.52 5.75 13.31
C ARG A 88 12.31 4.60 12.69
N MET A 89 11.61 3.58 12.17
CA MET A 89 12.25 2.45 11.50
C MET A 89 13.01 2.89 10.24
N LYS A 90 12.45 3.79 9.42
CA LYS A 90 13.17 4.36 8.25
C LYS A 90 14.45 5.07 8.65
N VAL A 91 14.41 5.90 9.70
CA VAL A 91 15.59 6.63 10.20
C VAL A 91 16.65 5.66 10.72
N GLN A 92 16.27 4.66 11.52
CA GLN A 92 17.18 3.66 12.06
C GLN A 92 17.87 2.84 10.95
N GLN A 93 17.13 2.50 9.90
CA GLN A 93 17.63 1.66 8.81
C GLN A 93 18.42 2.44 7.75
N GLY A 94 18.30 3.77 7.72
CA GLY A 94 18.88 4.67 6.71
C GLY A 94 18.35 4.39 5.30
N TYR A 95 18.81 5.15 4.29
CA TYR A 95 18.42 4.91 2.88
C TYR A 95 19.45 4.04 2.14
N ARG A 96 18.96 3.02 1.42
CA ARG A 96 19.76 2.12 0.58
C ARG A 96 19.00 1.69 -0.66
N ARG A 97 19.44 2.20 -1.83
CA ARG A 97 18.80 1.94 -3.14
C ARG A 97 18.53 0.47 -3.46
N ARG A 98 19.41 -0.47 -3.07
CA ARG A 98 19.23 -1.91 -3.37
C ARG A 98 18.21 -2.60 -2.46
N ARG A 99 17.99 -2.06 -1.26
CA ARG A 99 17.09 -2.63 -0.24
C ARG A 99 15.71 -1.97 -0.30
N ASP A 100 15.69 -0.65 -0.44
CA ASP A 100 14.52 0.21 -0.26
C ASP A 100 13.61 0.19 -1.49
N THR A 101 13.08 -0.98 -1.80
CA THR A 101 12.11 -1.21 -2.86
C THR A 101 10.69 -0.89 -2.36
N PRO A 102 9.71 -0.71 -3.26
CA PRO A 102 8.30 -0.62 -2.88
C PRO A 102 7.83 -1.77 -1.99
N ALA A 103 8.25 -3.01 -2.29
CA ALA A 103 7.94 -4.19 -1.49
C ALA A 103 8.55 -4.13 -0.08
N TYR A 104 9.78 -3.61 0.06
CA TYR A 104 10.40 -3.37 1.37
C TYR A 104 9.57 -2.40 2.23
N TYR A 105 9.13 -1.29 1.65
CA TYR A 105 8.31 -0.31 2.38
C TYR A 105 6.90 -0.84 2.69
N ALA A 106 6.32 -1.67 1.81
CA ALA A 106 5.04 -2.33 2.06
C ALA A 106 5.13 -3.30 3.24
N ALA A 107 6.17 -4.13 3.30
CA ALA A 107 6.43 -5.01 4.42
C ALA A 107 6.69 -4.21 5.72
N MET A 108 7.54 -3.18 5.66
CA MET A 108 7.79 -2.30 6.81
C MET A 108 6.51 -1.65 7.34
N TYR A 109 5.61 -1.22 6.46
CA TYR A 109 4.31 -0.66 6.83
C TYR A 109 3.49 -1.67 7.65
N LEU A 110 3.36 -2.92 7.19
CA LEU A 110 2.64 -3.96 7.96
C LEU A 110 3.32 -4.29 9.29
N LEU A 111 4.65 -4.44 9.28
CA LEU A 111 5.43 -4.78 10.46
C LEU A 111 5.49 -3.66 11.50
N THR A 112 5.04 -2.44 11.16
CA THR A 112 4.98 -1.30 12.09
C THR A 112 3.54 -0.89 12.44
N ALA A 113 2.54 -1.66 11.99
CA ALA A 113 1.12 -1.36 12.17
C ALA A 113 0.73 -1.13 13.63
N ASN A 114 1.19 -2.00 14.53
CA ASN A 114 1.00 -1.88 15.98
C ASN A 114 2.29 -2.18 16.75
N GLU A 115 2.27 -1.96 18.06
CA GLU A 115 3.45 -2.10 18.91
C GLU A 115 3.93 -3.55 19.08
N ASP A 116 3.01 -4.51 19.18
CA ASP A 116 3.34 -5.93 19.35
C ASP A 116 4.07 -6.47 18.12
N ILE A 117 3.52 -6.27 16.91
CA ILE A 117 4.19 -6.71 15.68
C ILE A 117 5.51 -5.96 15.44
N CYS A 118 5.57 -4.66 15.75
CA CYS A 118 6.78 -3.87 15.60
C CYS A 118 7.91 -4.37 16.50
N THR A 119 7.59 -4.78 17.73
CA THR A 119 8.56 -5.32 18.67
C THR A 119 9.03 -6.70 18.22
N ARG A 120 8.10 -7.58 17.81
CA ARG A 120 8.40 -8.94 17.33
C ARG A 120 9.22 -8.96 16.05
N ALA A 121 9.05 -7.96 15.19
CA ALA A 121 9.74 -7.84 13.91
C ALA A 121 10.99 -6.95 13.96
N ALA A 122 11.33 -6.37 15.12
CA ALA A 122 12.44 -5.42 15.24
C ALA A 122 13.78 -6.00 14.73
N ASN A 123 14.03 -7.27 15.03
CA ASN A 123 15.25 -7.98 14.61
C ASN A 123 15.22 -8.44 13.15
N CYS A 124 14.07 -8.38 12.46
CA CYS A 124 13.97 -8.79 11.06
C CYS A 124 14.64 -7.78 10.12
N PHE A 125 14.80 -6.53 10.52
CA PHE A 125 15.32 -5.49 9.64
C PHE A 125 16.86 -5.50 9.61
N CYS A 126 17.39 -6.07 8.54
CA CYS A 126 18.82 -6.27 8.34
C CYS A 126 19.42 -5.26 7.35
N ARG A 127 20.76 -5.27 7.28
CA ARG A 127 21.56 -4.41 6.40
C ARG A 127 21.16 -4.49 4.92
N TYR A 128 20.69 -5.65 4.48
CA TYR A 128 20.42 -5.97 3.07
C TYR A 128 18.94 -6.21 2.76
N GLY A 129 18.05 -6.22 3.75
CA GLY A 129 16.67 -6.64 3.54
C GLY A 129 15.91 -6.87 4.83
N ILE A 130 14.80 -7.59 4.71
CA ILE A 130 14.02 -8.10 5.84
C ILE A 130 14.20 -9.62 5.90
N GLU A 131 14.67 -10.13 7.02
CA GLU A 131 14.83 -11.55 7.32
C GLU A 131 13.74 -11.98 8.30
N PHE A 132 12.67 -12.57 7.77
CA PHE A 132 11.48 -12.92 8.56
C PHE A 132 11.71 -14.05 9.58
N ASP A 133 12.79 -14.81 9.44
CA ASP A 133 13.13 -15.89 10.36
C ASP A 133 13.54 -15.38 11.76
N TYR A 134 13.88 -14.10 11.89
CA TYR A 134 14.11 -13.46 13.19
C TYR A 134 12.82 -12.97 13.88
N ALA A 135 11.66 -13.12 13.24
CA ALA A 135 10.39 -12.70 13.82
C ALA A 135 10.00 -13.62 14.98
N THR A 136 9.59 -13.02 16.11
CA THR A 136 9.09 -13.81 17.25
C THR A 136 7.62 -14.17 17.06
N THR A 137 7.36 -15.43 16.69
CA THR A 137 6.00 -15.97 16.44
C THR A 137 5.37 -16.66 17.65
N GLN A 138 6.13 -16.88 18.73
CA GLN A 138 5.58 -17.48 19.95
C GLN A 138 4.51 -16.59 20.57
N ASP A 139 3.33 -17.15 20.85
CA ASP A 139 2.18 -16.44 21.44
C ASP A 139 1.74 -15.19 20.65
N ILE A 140 1.94 -15.20 19.32
CA ILE A 140 1.47 -14.12 18.45
C ILE A 140 -0.05 -14.19 18.28
N SER A 141 -0.72 -13.04 18.27
CA SER A 141 -2.16 -12.99 17.97
C SER A 141 -2.44 -13.40 16.52
N PRO A 142 -3.61 -14.00 16.21
CA PRO A 142 -3.98 -14.33 14.84
C PRO A 142 -3.97 -13.12 13.88
N HIS A 143 -4.37 -11.94 14.37
CA HIS A 143 -4.27 -10.68 13.65
C HIS A 143 -2.82 -10.36 13.25
N ASN A 144 -1.89 -10.40 14.21
CA ASN A 144 -0.48 -10.07 13.96
C ASN A 144 0.23 -11.15 13.13
N TYR A 145 -0.15 -12.41 13.29
CA TYR A 145 0.33 -13.49 12.43
C TYR A 145 -0.07 -13.25 10.97
N THR A 146 -1.30 -12.83 10.73
CA THR A 146 -1.81 -12.51 9.39
C THR A 146 -1.02 -11.35 8.76
N LEU A 147 -0.76 -10.28 9.52
CA LEU A 147 0.06 -9.16 9.05
C LEU A 147 1.51 -9.58 8.76
N LEU A 148 2.11 -10.41 9.62
CA LEU A 148 3.47 -10.91 9.45
C LEU A 148 3.59 -11.81 8.21
N SER A 149 2.64 -12.74 8.02
CA SER A 149 2.58 -13.61 6.84
C SER A 149 2.42 -12.79 5.56
N ALA A 150 1.45 -11.87 5.54
CA ALA A 150 1.22 -11.01 4.38
C ALA A 150 2.45 -10.13 4.07
N ALA A 151 3.15 -9.63 5.08
CA ALA A 151 4.39 -8.88 4.89
C ALA A 151 5.48 -9.75 4.22
N LYS A 152 5.61 -11.02 4.62
CA LYS A 152 6.54 -11.98 4.03
C LYS A 152 6.20 -12.26 2.57
N ASP A 153 4.93 -12.49 2.28
CA ASP A 153 4.43 -12.80 0.93
C ASP A 153 4.64 -11.61 -0.02
N ILE A 154 4.26 -10.40 0.42
CA ILE A 154 4.45 -9.16 -0.35
C ILE A 154 5.94 -8.91 -0.64
N TYR A 155 6.81 -9.16 0.35
CA TYR A 155 8.24 -8.94 0.20
C TYR A 155 8.92 -9.96 -0.73
N SER A 156 8.46 -11.21 -0.74
CA SER A 156 9.06 -12.31 -1.50
C SER A 156 8.55 -12.39 -2.95
N ASP A 157 7.22 -12.28 -3.14
CA ASP A 157 6.58 -12.56 -4.44
C ASP A 157 6.24 -11.30 -5.25
N GLY A 158 6.51 -10.10 -4.71
CA GLY A 158 6.38 -8.83 -5.41
C GLY A 158 4.97 -8.58 -5.96
N SER A 159 4.07 -8.01 -5.16
CA SER A 159 2.68 -7.63 -5.53
C SER A 159 1.75 -8.74 -6.08
N SER A 160 2.27 -9.93 -6.40
CA SER A 160 1.50 -11.11 -6.82
C SER A 160 1.00 -11.93 -5.62
N VAL A 161 0.63 -11.27 -4.53
CA VAL A 161 -0.11 -11.95 -3.45
C VAL A 161 -1.51 -12.24 -3.97
N ALA A 162 -1.93 -13.49 -3.91
CA ALA A 162 -3.29 -13.88 -4.27
C ALA A 162 -4.28 -13.26 -3.26
N LEU A 163 -4.78 -12.06 -3.57
CA LEU A 163 -5.88 -11.42 -2.84
C LEU A 163 -7.11 -12.31 -2.68
N ASN A 164 -7.24 -13.31 -3.56
CA ASN A 164 -8.27 -14.34 -3.48
C ASN A 164 -8.14 -15.18 -2.19
N ASP A 165 -6.92 -15.47 -1.74
CA ASP A 165 -6.67 -16.21 -0.48
C ASP A 165 -6.98 -15.33 0.74
N LEU A 166 -6.69 -14.04 0.62
CA LEU A 166 -7.01 -13.03 1.64
C LEU A 166 -8.50 -12.66 1.69
N ALA A 167 -9.30 -13.04 0.68
CA ALA A 167 -10.72 -12.71 0.60
C ALA A 167 -11.57 -13.49 1.60
N ILE A 168 -11.05 -14.59 2.16
CA ILE A 168 -11.77 -15.45 3.11
C ILE A 168 -11.89 -14.74 4.47
N SER A 169 -13.12 -14.33 4.80
CA SER A 169 -13.43 -13.47 5.96
C SER A 169 -13.28 -14.17 7.32
N GLU A 170 -13.27 -15.50 7.37
CA GLU A 170 -13.15 -16.24 8.64
C GLU A 170 -11.73 -16.22 9.20
N VAL A 171 -10.72 -16.02 8.33
CA VAL A 171 -9.30 -16.09 8.71
C VAL A 171 -8.70 -14.70 8.89
N VAL A 172 -9.11 -13.73 8.07
CA VAL A 172 -8.54 -12.38 8.05
C VAL A 172 -9.56 -11.36 8.52
N ASP A 173 -9.32 -10.75 9.68
CA ASP A 173 -10.18 -9.69 10.17
C ASP A 173 -10.16 -8.45 9.25
N THR A 174 -11.19 -7.61 9.37
CA THR A 174 -11.38 -6.47 8.47
C THR A 174 -10.27 -5.44 8.57
N LEU A 175 -9.66 -5.28 9.75
CA LEU A 175 -8.57 -4.32 9.95
C LEU A 175 -7.30 -4.83 9.27
N ALA A 176 -6.93 -6.09 9.48
CA ALA A 176 -5.80 -6.72 8.81
C ALA A 176 -5.94 -6.63 7.30
N PHE A 177 -7.12 -6.92 6.76
CA PHE A 177 -7.39 -6.79 5.33
C PHE A 177 -7.17 -5.37 4.81
N SER A 178 -7.68 -4.37 5.52
CA SER A 178 -7.51 -2.96 5.12
C SER A 178 -6.03 -2.56 5.11
N LEU A 179 -5.24 -3.01 6.10
CA LEU A 179 -3.81 -2.80 6.15
C LEU A 179 -3.08 -3.51 5.00
N ILE A 180 -3.46 -4.74 4.66
CA ILE A 180 -2.85 -5.50 3.57
C ILE A 180 -3.16 -4.86 2.21
N VAL A 181 -4.39 -4.37 2.01
CA VAL A 181 -4.77 -3.57 0.82
C VAL A 181 -3.88 -2.34 0.69
N ASN A 182 -3.68 -1.59 1.78
CA ASN A 182 -2.77 -0.43 1.80
C ASN A 182 -1.32 -0.84 1.46
N ALA A 183 -0.83 -1.94 2.03
CA ALA A 183 0.50 -2.46 1.76
C ALA A 183 0.68 -2.87 0.29
N LEU A 184 -0.33 -3.49 -0.33
CA LEU A 184 -0.28 -3.87 -1.74
C LEU A 184 -0.26 -2.65 -2.67
N LEU A 185 -0.99 -1.57 -2.33
CA LEU A 185 -0.87 -0.31 -3.04
C LEU A 185 0.57 0.23 -2.94
N ILE A 186 1.18 0.23 -1.74
CA ILE A 186 2.58 0.65 -1.53
C ILE A 186 3.54 -0.24 -2.33
N ALA A 187 3.32 -1.55 -2.37
CA ALA A 187 4.18 -2.48 -3.10
C ALA A 187 4.13 -2.23 -4.62
N ARG A 188 2.97 -1.80 -5.14
CA ARG A 188 2.76 -1.59 -6.58
C ARG A 188 3.16 -0.20 -7.05
N TYR A 189 2.84 0.84 -6.29
CA TYR A 189 3.04 2.24 -6.70
C TYR A 189 4.09 3.00 -5.87
N GLY A 190 4.63 2.36 -4.83
CA GLY A 190 5.64 2.95 -3.95
C GLY A 190 5.06 3.85 -2.85
N CYS A 191 5.97 4.56 -2.18
CA CYS A 191 5.64 5.42 -1.03
C CYS A 191 4.80 6.66 -1.37
N SER A 192 4.57 6.98 -2.65
CA SER A 192 3.67 8.06 -3.08
C SER A 192 2.24 7.82 -2.58
N VAL A 193 1.82 6.56 -2.48
CA VAL A 193 0.51 6.13 -1.98
C VAL A 193 0.28 6.58 -0.54
N LEU A 194 1.32 6.64 0.30
CA LEU A 194 1.21 7.07 1.69
C LEU A 194 0.76 8.54 1.81
N LYS A 195 0.83 9.32 0.73
CA LYS A 195 0.35 10.70 0.66
C LYS A 195 -1.11 10.81 0.24
N ILE A 196 -1.76 9.70 -0.13
CA ILE A 196 -3.19 9.70 -0.40
C ILE A 196 -3.90 10.00 0.92
N SER A 197 -4.51 11.17 0.98
CA SER A 197 -5.44 11.55 2.02
C SER A 197 -6.85 11.63 1.45
N GLU A 198 -7.86 11.74 2.32
CA GLU A 198 -9.13 12.28 1.86
C GLU A 198 -8.83 13.67 1.28
N LYS A 199 -9.19 13.87 0.01
CA LYS A 199 -9.32 15.21 -0.52
C LYS A 199 -10.48 15.81 0.25
N GLU A 200 -10.23 16.83 1.08
CA GLU A 200 -11.28 17.76 1.48
C GLU A 200 -12.05 18.09 0.21
N GLY A 201 -13.33 17.71 0.18
CA GLY A 201 -14.20 17.95 -0.94
C GLY A 201 -14.16 19.44 -1.27
N LYS A 202 -13.48 19.77 -2.37
CA LYS A 202 -13.82 20.97 -3.11
C LYS A 202 -14.75 20.50 -4.21
N GLU A 203 -16.05 20.56 -3.87
CA GLU A 203 -17.14 20.76 -4.82
C GLU A 203 -16.79 21.85 -5.85
#